data_AF-A0A4Y2BK76-F1
#
_entry.id   AF-A0A4Y2BK76-F1
#
_cell.length_a   1.000
_cell.length_b   1.000
_cell.length_c   1.000
_cell.angle_alpha   90.00
_cell.angle_beta   90.00
_cell.angle_gamma   90.00
#
_symmetry.space_group_name_H-M   'P 1'
#
loop_
_entity.id
_entity.type
_entity.pdbx_description
1 polymer ?
#
loop_
_entity_poly.entity_id
_entity_poly.type
_entity_poly.pdbx_seq_one_letter_code
_entity_poly.pdbx_strand_id
1 'polypeptide(L)'
;MLEFFNFFSMSTLRWETLLDCIKTTLKRYCDTRWSSRRQAVTALQNNQPSVHKILQHMTDRANNWTTDTASGAIILLRQIDYKFVCLLEMWLEM
;
A
#
# COMPACT_ATOMS: atom_id res chain seq x y z
N MET A 1 -7.86 0.50 2.45
CA MET A 1 -6.97 1.68 2.30
C MET A 1 -6.28 2.04 3.62
N LEU A 2 -7.02 2.30 4.71
CA LEU A 2 -6.43 2.52 6.05
C LEU A 2 -5.53 1.36 6.50
N GLU A 3 -5.98 0.11 6.37
CA GLU A 3 -5.18 -1.07 6.74
C GLU A 3 -3.88 -1.19 5.94
N PHE A 4 -3.89 -0.81 4.66
CA PHE A 4 -2.71 -0.77 3.82
C PHE A 4 -1.68 0.25 4.35
N PHE A 5 -2.11 1.49 4.60
CA PHE A 5 -1.21 2.52 5.13
C PHE A 5 -0.74 2.22 6.56
N ASN A 6 -1.59 1.63 7.39
CA ASN A 6 -1.22 1.19 8.73
C ASN A 6 -0.16 0.08 8.68
N PHE A 7 -0.34 -0.91 7.79
CA PHE A 7 0.67 -1.94 7.57
C PHE A 7 2.02 -1.30 7.24
N PHE A 8 2.11 -0.51 6.17
CA PHE A 8 3.41 0.06 5.79
C PHE A 8 4.00 1.05 6.80
N SER A 9 3.18 1.88 7.46
CA SER A 9 3.68 2.89 8.40
C SER A 9 4.14 2.36 9.76
N MET A 10 3.76 1.14 10.13
CA MET A 10 4.20 0.49 11.37
C MET A 10 5.64 -0.07 11.32
N SER A 11 6.35 0.05 10.20
CA SER A 11 7.76 -0.35 10.08
C SER A 11 8.50 0.54 9.10
N THR A 12 9.64 1.08 9.52
CA THR A 12 10.50 1.88 8.64
C THR A 12 10.89 1.11 7.37
N LEU A 13 11.29 -0.16 7.51
CA LEU A 13 11.69 -1.00 6.38
C LEU A 13 10.55 -1.22 5.38
N ARG A 14 9.34 -1.51 5.88
CA ARG A 14 8.16 -1.68 5.00
C ARG A 14 7.84 -0.36 4.30
N TRP A 15 7.87 0.75 5.03
CA TRP A 15 7.61 2.09 4.49
C TRP A 15 8.61 2.48 3.40
N GLU A 16 9.91 2.25 3.61
CA GLU A 16 10.95 2.52 2.61
C GLU A 16 10.76 1.66 1.36
N THR A 17 10.49 0.35 1.52
CA THR A 17 10.18 -0.56 0.41
C THR A 17 9.00 -0.05 -0.42
N LEU A 18 7.96 0.50 0.23
CA LEU A 18 6.82 1.09 -0.44
C LEU A 18 7.22 2.34 -1.24
N LEU A 19 7.98 3.26 -0.61
CA LEU A 19 8.40 4.51 -1.24
C LEU A 19 9.28 4.28 -2.48
N ASP A 20 10.19 3.32 -2.42
CA ASP A 20 11.06 2.94 -3.55
C ASP A 20 10.27 2.51 -4.79
N CYS A 21 9.11 1.90 -4.58
CA CYS A 21 8.23 1.48 -5.67
C CYS A 21 7.34 2.59 -6.21
N ILE A 22 6.75 3.38 -5.33
CA ILE A 22 5.74 4.36 -5.72
C ILE A 22 6.38 5.59 -6.39
N LYS A 23 7.71 5.78 -6.26
CA LYS A 23 8.50 6.86 -6.87
C LYS A 23 7.85 8.24 -6.71
N THR A 24 7.13 8.43 -5.61
CA THR A 24 6.40 9.65 -5.26
C THR A 24 6.56 9.86 -3.77
N THR A 25 6.69 11.12 -3.37
CA THR A 25 6.73 11.51 -1.98
C THR A 25 5.35 11.35 -1.36
N LEU A 26 5.06 10.19 -0.78
CA LEU A 26 3.90 10.02 0.09
C LEU A 26 4.16 10.76 1.41
N LYS A 27 3.45 11.86 1.67
CA LYS A 27 3.36 12.37 3.03
C LYS A 27 2.67 11.32 3.89
N ARG A 28 3.15 11.14 5.12
CA ARG A 28 2.54 10.20 6.09
C ARG A 28 1.04 10.51 6.18
N TYR A 29 0.21 9.47 6.01
CA TYR A 29 -1.24 9.59 5.98
C TYR A 29 -1.74 10.29 7.25
N CYS A 30 -2.64 11.26 7.09
CA CYS A 30 -3.26 12.00 8.17
C CYS A 30 -4.75 12.15 7.88
N ASP A 31 -5.60 11.56 8.72
CA ASP A 31 -7.06 11.49 8.54
C ASP A 31 -7.74 12.87 8.42
N THR A 32 -7.13 13.93 8.93
CA THR A 32 -7.73 15.28 8.95
C THR A 32 -7.50 16.10 7.67
N ARG A 33 -6.80 15.56 6.66
CA ARG A 33 -6.49 16.30 5.42
C ARG A 33 -6.92 15.52 4.17
N TRP A 34 -8.02 15.95 3.57
CA TRP A 34 -8.52 15.43 2.29
C TRP A 34 -7.44 15.42 1.19
N SER A 35 -6.58 16.43 1.14
CA SER A 35 -5.46 16.51 0.20
C SER A 35 -4.43 15.40 0.40
N SER A 36 -4.14 15.00 1.65
CA SER A 36 -3.26 13.89 1.96
C SER A 36 -3.87 12.55 1.55
N ARG A 37 -5.19 12.41 1.72
CA ARG A 37 -5.92 11.23 1.24
C ARG A 37 -5.85 11.13 -0.29
N ARG A 38 -6.23 12.18 -1.02
CA ARG A 38 -6.23 12.18 -2.49
C ARG A 38 -4.84 11.86 -3.05
N GLN A 39 -3.80 12.49 -2.51
CA GLN A 39 -2.42 12.19 -2.90
C GLN A 39 -2.06 10.70 -2.70
N ALA A 40 -2.47 10.12 -1.57
CA ALA A 40 -2.23 8.73 -1.25
C ALA A 40 -3.01 7.77 -2.18
N VAL A 41 -4.26 8.08 -2.50
CA VAL A 41 -5.09 7.32 -3.44
C VAL A 41 -4.48 7.35 -4.85
N THR A 42 -4.12 8.55 -5.35
CA THR A 42 -3.53 8.73 -6.68
C THR A 42 -2.20 8.00 -6.80
N ALA A 43 -1.35 8.11 -5.79
CA ALA A 43 -0.08 7.42 -5.76
C ALA A 43 -0.26 5.89 -5.81
N LEU A 44 -1.26 5.36 -5.09
CA LEU A 44 -1.57 3.94 -5.07
C LEU A 44 -2.13 3.44 -6.41
N GLN A 45 -3.04 4.20 -7.03
CA GLN A 45 -3.61 3.86 -8.33
C GLN A 45 -2.54 3.84 -9.42
N ASN A 46 -1.72 4.88 -9.51
CA ASN A 46 -0.68 5.01 -10.52
C ASN A 46 0.39 3.91 -10.41
N ASN A 47 0.54 3.31 -9.23
CA ASN A 47 1.55 2.30 -8.94
C ASN A 47 0.95 0.94 -8.57
N GLN A 48 -0.32 0.69 -8.87
CA GLN A 48 -1.04 -0.51 -8.43
C GLN A 48 -0.34 -1.82 -8.85
N PRO A 49 0.18 -1.97 -10.09
CA PRO A 49 0.94 -3.16 -10.46
C PRO A 49 2.22 -3.36 -9.66
N SER A 50 2.93 -2.27 -9.37
CA SER A 50 4.19 -2.30 -8.62
C SER A 50 3.97 -2.61 -7.14
N VAL A 51 2.90 -2.05 -6.56
CA VAL A 51 2.45 -2.35 -5.20
C VAL A 51 2.07 -3.82 -5.05
N HIS A 52 1.35 -4.38 -6.03
CA HIS A 52 1.02 -5.80 -6.05
C HIS A 52 2.28 -6.68 -6.06
N LYS A 53 3.27 -6.33 -6.89
CA LYS A 53 4.56 -7.03 -6.95
C LYS A 53 5.33 -6.97 -5.64
N ILE A 54 5.35 -5.81 -4.95
CA ILE A 54 5.98 -5.73 -3.63
C ILE A 54 5.31 -6.65 -2.64
N LEU A 55 3.98 -6.63 -2.58
CA LEU A 55 3.28 -7.49 -1.63
C LEU A 55 3.59 -8.96 -1.92
N GLN A 56 3.63 -9.39 -3.19
CA GLN A 56 4.09 -10.73 -3.58
C GLN A 56 5.51 -11.01 -3.10
N HIS A 57 6.45 -10.09 -3.34
CA HIS A 57 7.84 -10.20 -2.87
C HIS A 57 7.92 -10.31 -1.33
N MET A 58 7.05 -9.61 -0.59
CA MET A 58 6.98 -9.69 0.87
C MET A 58 6.41 -11.01 1.38
N THR A 59 5.65 -11.74 0.56
CA THR A 59 5.15 -13.07 0.92
C THR A 59 6.16 -14.20 0.68
N ASP A 60 7.18 -13.94 -0.13
CA ASP A 60 8.18 -14.95 -0.48
C ASP A 60 9.17 -15.18 0.67
N ARG A 61 9.28 -16.45 1.07
CA ARG A 61 10.16 -16.88 2.17
C ARG A 61 11.63 -16.65 1.88
N ALA A 62 12.04 -16.57 0.61
CA ALA A 62 13.42 -16.30 0.23
C ALA A 62 13.88 -14.87 0.60
N ASN A 63 12.94 -13.95 0.84
CA ASN A 63 13.24 -12.52 1.00
C ASN A 63 13.43 -12.07 2.45
N ASN A 64 13.60 -13.00 3.39
CA ASN A 64 13.96 -12.74 4.80
C ASN A 64 13.01 -11.79 5.56
N TRP A 65 11.75 -11.68 5.13
CA TRP A 65 10.74 -10.94 5.89
C TRP A 65 10.32 -11.71 7.14
N THR A 66 9.88 -10.97 8.16
CA THR A 66 9.30 -11.60 9.35
C THR A 66 8.00 -12.34 8.99
N THR A 67 7.68 -13.40 9.74
CA THR A 67 6.43 -14.15 9.55
C THR A 67 5.19 -13.25 9.64
N ASP A 68 5.21 -12.26 10.53
CA ASP A 68 4.16 -11.24 10.66
C ASP A 68 4.01 -10.39 9.39
N THR A 69 5.14 -9.92 8.84
CA THR A 69 5.15 -9.13 7.60
C THR A 69 4.60 -9.94 6.43
N ALA A 70 5.06 -11.18 6.25
CA ALA A 70 4.59 -12.05 5.19
C ALA A 70 3.08 -12.35 5.32
N SER A 71 2.60 -12.60 6.55
CA SER A 71 1.18 -12.85 6.82
C SER A 71 0.33 -11.61 6.53
N GLY A 72 0.76 -10.43 6.95
CA GLY A 72 0.08 -9.17 6.65
C GLY A 72 0.06 -8.86 5.15
N ALA A 73 1.15 -9.14 4.42
CA ALA A 73 1.20 -8.99 2.96
C ALA A 73 0.22 -9.94 2.24
N ILE A 74 0.08 -11.19 2.71
CA ILE A 74 -0.92 -12.14 2.18
C ILE A 74 -2.35 -11.60 2.39
N ILE A 75 -2.65 -11.06 3.58
CA ILE A 75 -3.96 -10.47 3.87
C ILE A 75 -4.24 -9.31 2.91
N LEU A 76 -3.27 -8.41 2.75
CA LEU A 76 -3.41 -7.26 1.84
C LEU A 76 -3.59 -7.70 0.38
N LEU A 77 -2.86 -8.72 -0.10
CA LEU A 77 -3.03 -9.26 -1.45
C LEU A 77 -4.46 -9.77 -1.70
N ARG A 78 -5.05 -10.46 -0.71
CA ARG A 78 -6.43 -10.94 -0.80
C ARG A 78 -7.45 -9.81 -0.80
N GLN A 79 -7.13 -8.69 -0.17
CA GLN A 79 -7.98 -7.51 -0.13
C GLN A 79 -7.87 -6.64 -1.39
N ILE A 80 -6.81 -6.78 -2.21
CA ILE A 80 -6.73 -6.14 -3.52
C ILE A 80 -7.56 -6.96 -4.51
N ASP A 81 -8.88 -6.91 -4.31
CA ASP A 81 -9.88 -7.51 -5.18
C ASP A 81 -10.50 -6.46 -6.12
N TYR A 82 -11.45 -6.89 -6.94
CA TYR A 82 -12.18 -6.00 -7.83
C TYR A 82 -12.85 -4.84 -7.07
N LYS A 83 -13.43 -5.11 -5.89
CA LYS A 83 -14.09 -4.10 -5.06
C LYS A 83 -13.10 -3.04 -4.57
N PHE A 84 -11.89 -3.44 -4.20
CA PHE A 84 -10.83 -2.51 -3.82
C PHE A 84 -10.45 -1.58 -4.97
N VAL A 85 -10.32 -2.10 -6.19
CA VAL A 85 -10.02 -1.28 -7.38
C VAL A 85 -11.15 -0.30 -7.67
N CYS A 86 -12.41 -0.74 -7.65
CA CYS A 86 -13.56 0.15 -7.86
C CYS A 86 -13.65 1.24 -6.79
N LEU A 87 -13.41 0.90 -5.52
CA LEU A 87 -13.37 1.89 -4.45
C LEU A 87 -12.22 2.88 -4.68
N LEU A 88 -11.04 2.40 -5.08
CA LEU A 88 -9.89 3.25 -5.36
C LEU A 88 -10.19 4.28 -6.45
N GLU A 89 -10.84 3.84 -7.53
CA GLU A 89 -11.29 4.67 -8.64
C GLU A 89 -12.33 5.71 -8.22
N MET A 90 -13.35 5.30 -7.47
CA MET A 90 -14.35 6.20 -6.90
C MET A 90 -13.74 7.28 -6.00
N TRP A 91 -12.70 6.95 -5.23
CA TRP A 91 -11.99 7.91 -4.36
C TRP A 91 -11.11 8.91 -5.11
N LEU A 92 -10.85 8.71 -6.41
CA LEU A 92 -10.07 9.66 -7.22
C LEU A 92 -10.92 10.75 -7.86
N GLU A 93 -12.17 10.40 -8.15
CA GLU A 93 -13.15 11.30 -8.74
C GLU A 93 -13.75 12.28 -7.72
N MET A 94 -13.70 11.94 -6.43
CA MET A 94 -14.08 12.82 -5.30
C MET A 94 -12.92 13.74 -4.87
#